data_AF-A0A963HFA5-F1
#
_entry.id   AF-A0A963HFA5-F1
#
_cell.length_a   1.000
_cell.length_b   1.000
_cell.length_c   1.000
_cell.angle_alpha   90.00
_cell.angle_beta   90.00
_cell.angle_gamma   90.00
#
_symmetry.space_group_name_H-M   'P 1'
#
loop_
_entity.id
_entity.type
_entity.pdbx_description
1 polymer ?
#
loop_
_entity_poly.entity_id
_entity_poly.type
_entity_poly.pdbx_seq_one_letter_code
_entity_poly.pdbx_strand_id
1 'polypeptide(L)'
;IVASRQFEAAEIEELLTQRRIGPLTGFRNKMGRPFNAIIRLNADDNPEFDFGQGSGGSDGTAEAIDFSQHESLGPCPKCGARVVAHGMSYVCEKSQGPAKSCDFRSGTIILQQPIAPEQMQKLLSTGRTDLMKDFVSARTRRKFSAYLVRGADGKVGFEFEKREPKTPTRKPRTAAEKAAASDTRATTGSARRKVTS
;
A
#
# COMPACT_ATOMS: atom_id res chain seq x y z
N ILE A 1 -12.12 17.13 -3.95
CA ILE A 1 -11.58 15.86 -4.49
C ILE A 1 -10.24 16.15 -5.13
N VAL A 2 -9.18 15.44 -4.75
CA VAL A 2 -7.85 15.56 -5.39
C VAL A 2 -7.42 14.17 -5.85
N ALA A 3 -7.03 14.02 -7.12
CA ALA A 3 -6.65 12.74 -7.73
C ALA A 3 -7.56 11.55 -7.39
N SER A 4 -8.87 11.74 -7.59
CA SER A 4 -9.93 10.75 -7.34
C SER A 4 -10.12 10.32 -5.88
N ARG A 5 -9.53 11.03 -4.92
CA ARG A 5 -9.71 10.85 -3.48
C ARG A 5 -10.59 11.97 -2.89
N GLN A 6 -11.60 11.59 -2.12
CA GLN A 6 -12.36 12.49 -1.25
C GLN A 6 -11.59 12.67 0.07
N PHE A 7 -11.60 13.87 0.64
CA PHE A 7 -11.01 14.14 1.95
C PHE A 7 -12.10 14.10 3.00
N GLU A 8 -11.75 13.61 4.18
CA GLU A 8 -12.60 13.74 5.38
C GLU A 8 -12.53 15.18 5.91
N ALA A 9 -13.55 15.61 6.66
CA ALA A 9 -13.61 16.97 7.20
C ALA A 9 -12.36 17.29 8.05
N ALA A 10 -11.96 16.38 8.93
CA ALA A 10 -10.77 16.52 9.77
C ALA A 10 -9.47 16.65 8.95
N GLU A 11 -9.38 15.96 7.80
CA GLU A 11 -8.21 16.05 6.92
C GLU A 11 -8.12 17.41 6.23
N ILE A 12 -9.26 18.01 5.88
CA ILE A 12 -9.30 19.37 5.32
C ILE A 12 -8.94 20.40 6.37
N GLU A 13 -9.44 20.25 7.60
CA GLU A 13 -9.10 21.15 8.71
C GLU A 13 -7.59 21.14 9.00
N GLU A 14 -6.98 19.97 9.06
CA GLU A 14 -5.53 19.84 9.25
C GLU A 14 -4.76 20.44 8.07
N LEU A 15 -5.18 20.18 6.83
CA LEU A 15 -4.55 20.77 5.64
C LEU A 15 -4.65 22.29 5.62
N LEU A 16 -5.79 22.88 6.00
CA LEU A 16 -5.95 24.34 6.06
C LEU A 16 -5.14 24.95 7.22
N THR A 17 -5.04 24.26 8.35
CA THR A 17 -4.34 24.75 9.56
C THR A 17 -2.83 24.61 9.43
N GLN A 18 -2.34 23.42 9.04
CA GLN A 18 -0.92 23.11 8.95
C GLN A 18 -0.34 23.39 7.56
N ARG A 19 -1.18 23.74 6.57
CA ARG A 19 -0.82 23.86 5.13
C ARG A 19 -0.18 22.60 4.55
N ARG A 20 -0.27 21.47 5.27
CA ARG A 20 0.35 20.20 4.95
C ARG A 20 -0.42 19.08 5.64
N ILE A 21 -0.68 17.98 4.94
CA ILE A 21 -1.26 16.77 5.51
C ILE A 21 -0.68 15.52 4.85
N GLY A 22 -0.44 14.48 5.64
CA GLY A 22 -0.06 13.16 5.15
C GLY A 22 1.12 12.55 5.89
N PRO A 23 1.58 11.35 5.48
CA PRO A 23 1.30 10.67 4.22
C PRO A 23 -0.11 10.07 4.11
N LEU A 24 -0.85 10.49 3.07
CA LEU A 24 -2.19 9.98 2.78
C LEU A 24 -2.16 8.89 1.70
N THR A 25 -3.14 7.99 1.75
CA THR A 25 -3.32 6.89 0.80
C THR A 25 -4.61 7.06 -0.01
N GLY A 26 -4.72 6.36 -1.14
CA GLY A 26 -5.96 6.33 -1.93
C GLY A 26 -5.97 7.26 -3.15
N PHE A 27 -4.86 7.95 -3.44
CA PHE A 27 -4.71 8.70 -4.68
C PHE A 27 -4.53 7.74 -5.87
N ARG A 28 -5.04 8.11 -7.04
CA ARG A 28 -4.86 7.37 -8.29
C ARG A 28 -4.22 8.25 -9.34
N ASN A 29 -3.17 7.75 -10.00
CA ASN A 29 -2.53 8.48 -11.09
C ASN A 29 -3.39 8.43 -12.37
N LYS A 30 -2.95 9.10 -13.45
CA LYS A 30 -3.64 9.09 -14.75
C LYS A 30 -3.89 7.68 -15.33
N MET A 31 -3.06 6.70 -14.96
CA MET A 31 -3.20 5.29 -15.36
C MET A 31 -3.99 4.45 -14.34
N GLY A 32 -4.62 5.06 -13.34
CA GLY A 32 -5.43 4.41 -12.31
C GLY A 32 -4.65 3.66 -11.23
N ARG A 33 -3.31 3.71 -11.24
CA ARG A 33 -2.44 3.06 -10.25
C ARG A 33 -2.50 3.83 -8.93
N PRO A 34 -2.72 3.14 -7.79
CA PRO A 34 -2.74 3.80 -6.50
C PRO A 34 -1.34 4.28 -6.11
N PHE A 35 -1.27 5.44 -5.48
CA PHE A 35 -0.06 5.98 -4.87
C PHE A 35 -0.40 6.68 -3.55
N ASN A 36 0.64 6.90 -2.74
CA ASN A 36 0.54 7.61 -1.48
C ASN A 36 1.29 8.94 -1.64
N ALA A 37 0.79 10.00 -1.03
CA ALA A 37 1.40 11.33 -1.13
C ALA A 37 1.17 12.16 0.14
N ILE A 38 2.07 13.10 0.40
CA ILE A 38 1.80 14.23 1.30
C ILE A 38 1.21 15.34 0.44
N ILE A 39 0.18 16.02 0.94
CA ILE A 39 -0.42 17.19 0.28
C ILE A 39 0.06 18.44 0.99
N ARG A 40 0.47 19.46 0.24
CA ARG A 40 0.79 20.80 0.74
C ARG A 40 -0.03 21.84 0.02
N LEU A 41 -0.42 22.92 0.69
CA LEU A 41 -1.03 24.07 0.03
C LEU A 41 0.07 25.05 -0.42
N ASN A 42 0.10 25.36 -1.71
CA ASN A 42 0.99 26.39 -2.25
C ASN A 42 0.48 27.81 -1.87
N ALA A 43 1.15 28.87 -2.32
CA ALA A 43 0.79 30.25 -1.96
C ALA A 43 -0.61 30.66 -2.44
N ASP A 44 -1.13 30.01 -3.49
CA ASP A 44 -2.45 30.26 -4.07
C ASP A 44 -3.53 29.32 -3.48
N ASP A 45 -3.25 28.69 -2.35
CA ASP A 45 -4.10 27.70 -1.66
C ASP A 45 -4.49 26.47 -2.53
N ASN A 46 -3.69 26.19 -3.57
CA ASN A 46 -3.86 24.98 -4.38
C ASN A 46 -3.08 23.80 -3.76
N PRO A 47 -3.68 22.60 -3.70
CA PRO A 47 -3.02 21.40 -3.18
C PRO A 47 -1.99 20.85 -4.17
N GLU A 48 -0.75 20.71 -3.72
CA GLU A 48 0.39 20.13 -4.43
C GLU A 48 0.87 18.83 -3.75
N PHE A 49 1.35 17.87 -4.55
CA PHE A 49 1.88 16.61 -4.05
C PHE A 49 3.36 16.74 -3.66
N ASP A 50 3.65 16.50 -2.39
CA ASP A 50 4.99 16.37 -1.84
C ASP A 50 5.34 14.88 -1.67
N PHE A 51 6.28 14.40 -2.49
CA PHE A 51 6.77 13.01 -2.45
C PHE A 51 8.05 12.85 -1.60
N GLY A 52 8.52 13.89 -0.91
CA GLY A 52 9.69 13.82 -0.04
C GLY A 52 11.01 13.52 -0.78
N GLN A 53 11.12 13.97 -2.04
CA GLN A 53 12.24 13.78 -2.97
C GLN A 53 12.54 12.31 -3.34
N GLY A 54 12.14 11.95 -4.56
CA GLY A 54 12.46 10.66 -5.17
C GLY A 54 11.54 10.21 -6.31
N SER A 55 11.10 11.11 -7.17
CA SER A 55 10.56 10.77 -8.51
C SER A 55 10.90 11.94 -9.43
N GLY A 56 11.78 11.69 -10.42
CA GLY A 56 12.56 12.71 -11.12
C GLY A 56 11.80 13.85 -11.80
N GLY A 57 12.48 15.01 -11.84
CA GLY A 57 12.10 16.29 -12.46
C GLY A 57 11.38 17.19 -11.45
N SER A 58 11.80 18.40 -11.07
CA SER A 58 12.82 19.42 -11.43
C SER A 58 13.03 20.21 -10.12
N ASP A 59 14.20 20.51 -9.58
CA ASP A 59 15.36 21.22 -10.11
C ASP A 59 16.65 20.69 -9.47
N GLY A 60 17.75 20.73 -10.22
CA GLY A 60 19.05 20.12 -9.91
C GLY A 60 19.84 20.71 -8.74
N THR A 61 19.22 21.27 -7.72
CA THR A 61 19.87 21.62 -6.46
C THR A 61 19.60 20.52 -5.44
N ALA A 62 20.43 19.47 -5.48
CA ALA A 62 20.58 18.55 -4.36
C ALA A 62 21.29 19.30 -3.21
N GLU A 63 20.57 20.23 -2.58
CA GLU A 63 21.01 20.82 -1.33
C GLU A 63 21.19 19.69 -0.32
N ALA A 64 22.25 19.79 0.48
CA ALA A 64 22.51 18.82 1.54
C ALA A 64 21.30 18.85 2.49
N ILE A 65 20.53 17.76 2.48
CA ILE A 65 19.35 17.64 3.35
C ILE A 65 19.87 17.57 4.79
N ASP A 66 19.47 18.55 5.61
CA ASP A 66 19.82 18.55 7.01
C ASP A 66 18.95 17.54 7.78
N PHE A 67 19.57 16.42 8.17
CA PHE A 67 18.94 15.39 9.01
C PHE A 67 19.18 15.60 10.51
N SER A 68 19.80 16.71 10.92
CA SER A 68 20.18 16.96 12.32
C SER A 68 18.98 16.94 13.27
N GLN A 69 17.82 17.41 12.81
CA GLN A 69 16.58 17.49 13.59
C GLN A 69 15.75 16.19 13.56
N HIS A 70 16.16 15.19 12.77
CA HIS A 70 15.40 13.96 12.61
C HIS A 70 15.80 12.90 13.64
N GLU A 71 14.79 12.29 14.27
CA GLU A 71 14.99 11.16 15.17
C GLU A 71 15.59 9.96 14.43
N SER A 72 16.63 9.37 15.01
CA SER A 72 17.24 8.17 14.46
C SER A 72 16.45 6.94 14.86
N LEU A 73 16.06 6.14 13.86
CA LEU A 73 15.34 4.89 14.05
C LEU A 73 16.29 3.69 14.21
N GLY A 74 17.60 3.90 14.10
CA GLY A 74 18.61 2.86 14.23
C GLY A 74 19.61 2.81 13.08
N PRO A 75 20.56 1.87 13.15
CA PRO A 75 21.64 1.74 12.18
C PRO A 75 21.15 1.17 10.84
N CYS A 76 21.63 1.76 9.77
CA CYS A 76 21.38 1.30 8.40
C CYS A 76 22.00 -0.08 8.21
N PRO A 77 21.27 -1.04 7.67
CA PRO A 77 21.78 -2.40 7.51
C PRO A 77 22.86 -2.57 6.44
N LYS A 78 23.03 -1.57 5.56
CA LYS A 78 24.02 -1.60 4.49
C LYS A 78 25.34 -0.93 4.88
N CYS A 79 25.29 0.14 5.65
CA CYS A 79 26.46 0.98 5.93
C CYS A 79 26.61 1.45 7.39
N GLY A 80 25.71 1.03 8.29
CA GLY A 80 25.72 1.39 9.72
C GLY A 80 25.32 2.83 10.05
N ALA A 81 25.18 3.71 9.06
CA ALA A 81 24.77 5.11 9.22
C ALA A 81 23.32 5.25 9.72
N ARG A 82 22.90 6.43 10.16
CA ARG A 82 21.57 6.61 10.75
C ARG A 82 20.46 6.44 9.70
N VAL A 83 19.38 5.75 10.09
CA VAL A 83 18.12 5.75 9.36
C VAL A 83 17.16 6.73 10.03
N VAL A 84 16.52 7.56 9.22
CA VAL A 84 15.61 8.63 9.66
C VAL A 84 14.34 8.62 8.81
N ALA A 85 13.23 9.09 9.40
CA ALA A 85 12.00 9.34 8.65
C ALA A 85 12.14 10.64 7.85
N HIS A 86 11.98 10.57 6.52
CA HIS A 86 12.02 11.72 5.63
C HIS A 86 10.86 11.64 4.61
N GLY A 87 9.90 12.54 4.75
CA GLY A 87 8.68 12.53 3.95
C GLY A 87 7.93 11.21 4.06
N MET A 88 7.87 10.46 2.96
CA MET A 88 7.13 9.20 2.86
C MET A 88 8.02 7.96 2.92
N SER A 89 9.27 8.13 3.33
CA SER A 89 10.24 7.05 3.37
C SER A 89 11.10 7.13 4.62
N TYR A 90 11.49 5.96 5.11
CA TYR A 90 12.64 5.78 5.97
C TYR A 90 13.87 5.70 5.06
N VAL A 91 14.79 6.65 5.23
CA VAL A 91 15.98 6.79 4.39
C VAL A 91 17.23 6.72 5.24
N CYS A 92 18.31 6.23 4.65
CA CYS A 92 19.63 6.38 5.25
C CYS A 92 20.12 7.82 5.01
N GLU A 93 20.76 8.44 6.00
CA GLU A 93 21.35 9.78 5.84
C GLU A 93 22.36 9.83 4.68
N LYS A 94 23.10 8.73 4.45
CA LYS A 94 24.06 8.58 3.34
C LYS A 94 23.42 8.18 2.00
N SER A 95 22.11 7.96 1.95
CA SER A 95 21.42 7.69 0.67
C SER A 95 20.90 8.93 -0.02
N GLN A 96 21.10 10.10 0.58
CA GLN A 96 20.56 11.38 0.16
C GLN A 96 21.69 12.36 -0.14
N GLY A 97 21.40 13.40 -0.93
CA GLY A 97 22.38 14.41 -1.33
C GLY A 97 23.32 13.98 -2.48
N PRO A 98 24.24 14.86 -2.89
CA PRO A 98 25.12 14.67 -4.04
C PRO A 98 26.19 13.59 -3.79
N ALA A 99 26.61 13.42 -2.53
CA ALA A 99 27.61 12.43 -2.10
C ALA A 99 26.97 11.11 -1.61
N LYS A 100 25.90 10.65 -2.29
CA LYS A 100 25.22 9.41 -1.91
C LYS A 100 26.19 8.21 -1.94
N SER A 101 26.27 7.48 -0.83
CA SER A 101 27.11 6.28 -0.69
C SER A 101 26.31 5.05 -0.24
N CYS A 102 24.99 5.21 -0.06
CA CYS A 102 24.07 4.16 0.34
C CYS A 102 22.80 4.26 -0.51
N ASP A 103 22.05 3.17 -0.64
CA ASP A 103 20.80 3.09 -1.39
C ASP A 103 19.65 2.50 -0.54
N PHE A 104 19.83 2.43 0.78
CA PHE A 104 18.78 1.95 1.68
C PHE A 104 17.62 2.96 1.75
N ARG A 105 16.45 2.52 1.31
CA ARG A 105 15.18 3.24 1.41
C ARG A 105 14.04 2.24 1.65
N SER A 106 13.14 2.57 2.56
CA SER A 106 11.89 1.85 2.78
C SER A 106 10.74 2.84 2.87
N GLY A 107 9.56 2.50 2.35
CA GLY A 107 8.38 3.36 2.50
C GLY A 107 7.89 3.42 3.96
N THR A 108 7.34 4.56 4.38
CA THR A 108 6.55 4.66 5.62
C THR A 108 5.17 4.02 5.47
N ILE A 109 4.74 3.79 4.21
CA ILE A 109 3.53 3.05 3.87
C ILE A 109 3.90 2.02 2.80
N ILE A 110 3.64 0.74 3.08
CA ILE A 110 3.91 -0.37 2.16
C ILE A 110 2.59 -1.09 1.89
N LEU A 111 2.17 -1.17 0.62
CA LEU A 111 0.90 -1.82 0.24
C LEU A 111 -0.30 -1.37 1.08
N GLN A 112 -0.46 -0.05 1.26
CA GLN A 112 -1.51 0.62 2.06
C GLN A 112 -1.43 0.40 3.58
N GLN A 113 -0.48 -0.39 4.07
CA GLN A 113 -0.21 -0.54 5.50
C GLN A 113 0.80 0.54 5.93
N PRO A 114 0.44 1.43 6.89
CA PRO A 114 1.40 2.28 7.56
C PRO A 114 2.37 1.45 8.38
N ILE A 115 3.65 1.76 8.26
CA ILE A 115 4.74 1.20 9.05
C ILE A 115 5.06 2.23 10.14
N ALA A 116 4.82 1.87 11.40
CA ALA A 116 5.14 2.76 12.51
C ALA A 116 6.66 2.87 12.70
N PRO A 117 7.18 3.98 13.24
CA PRO A 117 8.60 4.14 13.56
C PRO A 117 9.15 3.00 14.42
N GLU A 118 8.38 2.53 15.39
CA GLU A 118 8.70 1.39 16.25
C GLU A 118 8.91 0.09 15.47
N GLN A 119 8.09 -0.15 14.44
CA GLN A 119 8.24 -1.33 13.59
C GLN A 119 9.52 -1.21 12.73
N MET A 120 9.84 -0.01 12.25
CA MET A 120 11.11 0.21 11.54
C MET A 120 12.31 0.02 12.47
N GLN A 121 12.25 0.52 13.71
CA GLN A 121 13.29 0.28 14.71
C GLN A 121 13.50 -1.21 14.98
N LYS A 122 12.41 -1.99 15.13
CA LYS A 122 12.49 -3.46 15.23
C LYS A 122 13.12 -4.08 13.99
N LEU A 123 12.68 -3.70 12.78
CA LEU A 123 13.25 -4.20 11.54
C LEU A 123 14.76 -3.94 11.41
N LEU A 124 15.25 -2.79 11.88
CA LEU A 124 16.67 -2.43 11.84
C LEU A 124 17.49 -3.19 12.90
N SER A 125 16.93 -3.37 14.10
CA SER A 125 17.60 -4.01 15.23
C SER A 125 17.54 -5.54 15.19
N THR A 126 16.36 -6.12 15.08
CA THR A 126 16.14 -7.58 15.10
C THR A 126 16.12 -8.20 13.71
N GLY A 127 16.01 -7.40 12.66
CA GLY A 127 15.87 -7.86 11.27
C GLY A 127 14.44 -8.20 10.87
N ARG A 128 13.46 -8.06 11.78
CA ARG A 128 12.06 -8.47 11.56
C ARG A 128 11.07 -7.60 12.36
N THR A 129 9.94 -7.25 11.75
CA THR A 129 8.83 -6.55 12.43
C THR A 129 7.91 -7.51 13.19
N ASP A 130 6.90 -6.97 13.88
CA ASP A 130 5.77 -7.78 14.34
C ASP A 130 4.85 -8.17 13.15
N LEU A 131 3.85 -9.02 13.42
CA LEU A 131 2.84 -9.41 12.44
C LEU A 131 1.88 -8.24 12.16
N MET A 132 1.99 -7.66 10.96
CA MET A 132 1.08 -6.61 10.51
C MET A 132 -0.02 -7.22 9.66
N LYS A 133 -1.27 -6.76 9.79
CA LYS A 133 -2.46 -7.48 9.29
C LYS A 133 -3.23 -6.79 8.16
N ASP A 134 -2.96 -5.52 7.87
CA ASP A 134 -3.74 -4.71 6.92
C ASP A 134 -2.99 -4.42 5.61
N PHE A 135 -2.00 -5.23 5.23
CA PHE A 135 -1.42 -5.13 3.89
C PHE A 135 -2.44 -5.48 2.81
N VAL A 136 -2.51 -4.68 1.75
CA VAL A 136 -3.44 -4.91 0.62
C VAL A 136 -2.67 -5.39 -0.61
N SER A 137 -2.94 -6.62 -1.06
CA SER A 137 -2.24 -7.20 -2.22
C SER A 137 -2.52 -6.41 -3.50
N ALA A 138 -1.47 -6.01 -4.21
CA ALA A 138 -1.61 -5.39 -5.52
C ALA A 138 -2.25 -6.32 -6.57
N ARG A 139 -2.11 -7.65 -6.40
CA ARG A 139 -2.63 -8.66 -7.33
C ARG A 139 -4.10 -8.97 -7.07
N THR A 140 -4.46 -9.27 -5.82
CA THR A 140 -5.81 -9.76 -5.46
C THR A 140 -6.69 -8.70 -4.81
N ARG A 141 -6.13 -7.54 -4.45
CA ARG A 141 -6.80 -6.48 -3.66
C ARG A 141 -7.36 -6.94 -2.31
N ARG A 142 -6.92 -8.10 -1.81
CA ARG A 142 -7.33 -8.65 -0.51
C ARG A 142 -6.32 -8.27 0.56
N LYS A 143 -6.80 -8.10 1.78
CA LYS A 143 -5.97 -7.93 2.97
C LYS A 143 -5.19 -9.21 3.28
N PHE A 144 -3.94 -9.07 3.70
CA PHE A 144 -3.10 -10.17 4.16
C PHE A 144 -2.23 -9.73 5.33
N SER A 145 -1.77 -10.72 6.09
CA SER A 145 -0.90 -10.50 7.24
C SER A 145 0.48 -11.05 6.95
N ALA A 146 1.51 -10.28 7.31
CA ALA A 146 2.91 -10.63 7.07
C ALA A 146 3.81 -9.90 8.06
N TYR A 147 5.01 -10.44 8.22
CA TYR A 147 6.15 -9.78 8.82
C TYR A 147 6.95 -9.09 7.71
N LEU A 148 7.49 -7.91 7.99
CA LEU A 148 8.55 -7.35 7.16
C LEU A 148 9.88 -7.87 7.69
N VAL A 149 10.72 -8.33 6.77
CA VAL A 149 12.03 -8.88 7.07
C VAL A 149 13.09 -8.20 6.23
N ARG A 150 14.27 -8.06 6.82
CA ARG A 150 15.42 -7.52 6.12
C ARG A 150 16.20 -8.63 5.44
N GLY A 151 16.28 -8.58 4.11
CA GLY A 151 17.14 -9.44 3.32
C GLY A 151 18.63 -9.14 3.54
N ALA A 152 19.50 -10.10 3.21
CA ALA A 152 20.95 -9.92 3.25
C ALA A 152 21.43 -8.81 2.30
N ASP A 153 20.66 -8.52 1.25
CA ASP A 153 20.89 -7.41 0.31
C ASP A 153 20.43 -6.05 0.87
N GLY A 154 19.97 -6.00 2.12
CA GLY A 154 19.47 -4.81 2.80
C GLY A 154 18.10 -4.34 2.30
N LYS A 155 17.40 -5.13 1.47
CA LYS A 155 16.04 -4.83 1.05
C LYS A 155 15.02 -5.34 2.06
N VAL A 156 13.85 -4.71 2.09
CA VAL A 156 12.74 -5.14 2.92
C VAL A 156 11.84 -6.07 2.12
N GLY A 157 11.68 -7.30 2.60
CA GLY A 157 10.82 -8.34 2.04
C GLY A 157 9.67 -8.70 2.96
N PHE A 158 8.79 -9.58 2.50
CA PHE A 158 7.69 -10.14 3.28
C PHE A 158 8.00 -11.58 3.70
N GLU A 159 7.80 -11.86 4.98
CA GLU A 159 7.73 -13.22 5.50
C GLU A 159 6.30 -13.48 5.97
N PHE A 160 5.67 -14.53 5.47
CA PHE A 160 4.31 -14.90 5.87
C PHE A 160 4.37 -15.86 7.04
N GLU A 161 3.43 -15.71 7.97
CA GLU A 161 3.23 -16.71 9.01
C GLU A 161 2.98 -18.07 8.37
N LYS A 162 3.59 -19.12 8.92
CA LYS A 162 3.32 -20.51 8.54
C LYS A 162 1.88 -20.82 8.89
N ARG A 163 0.98 -20.59 7.94
CA ARG A 163 -0.42 -20.99 8.07
C ARG A 163 -0.46 -22.51 7.96
N GLU A 164 -0.89 -23.18 9.03
CA GLU A 164 -1.38 -24.53 8.89
C GLU A 164 -2.50 -24.51 7.84
N PRO A 165 -2.47 -25.43 6.85
CA PRO A 165 -3.47 -25.44 5.81
C PRO A 165 -4.82 -25.67 6.49
N LYS A 166 -5.68 -24.64 6.47
CA LYS A 166 -7.09 -24.81 6.83
C LYS A 166 -7.67 -25.80 5.83
N THR A 167 -7.91 -27.01 6.32
CA THR A 167 -8.68 -28.05 5.63
C THR A 167 -9.92 -27.39 5.04
N PRO A 168 -10.20 -27.54 3.74
CA PRO A 168 -11.37 -26.93 3.16
C PRO A 168 -12.60 -27.57 3.81
N THR A 169 -13.19 -26.91 4.81
CA THR A 169 -14.53 -27.25 5.29
C THR A 169 -15.49 -26.87 4.18
N ARG A 170 -15.64 -27.80 3.24
CA ARG A 170 -16.66 -27.80 2.22
C ARG A 170 -17.99 -27.81 2.98
N LYS A 171 -18.60 -26.63 3.17
CA LYS A 171 -19.99 -26.54 3.61
C LYS A 171 -20.80 -27.42 2.66
N PRO A 172 -21.48 -28.48 3.12
CA PRO A 172 -22.43 -29.17 2.28
C PRO A 172 -23.52 -28.15 1.92
N ARG A 173 -23.69 -27.91 0.61
CA ARG A 173 -24.93 -27.32 0.10
C ARG A 173 -26.02 -28.31 0.52
N THR A 174 -26.84 -27.92 1.47
CA THR A 174 -28.14 -28.52 1.71
C THR A 174 -28.94 -28.38 0.42
N ALA A 175 -28.90 -29.44 -0.41
CA ALA A 175 -29.87 -29.64 -1.46
C ALA A 175 -31.18 -29.98 -0.75
N ALA A 176 -32.10 -29.01 -0.73
CA ALA A 176 -33.46 -29.23 -0.29
C ALA A 176 -34.09 -30.29 -1.21
N GLU A 177 -34.37 -31.42 -0.58
CA GLU A 177 -35.20 -32.51 -1.05
C GLU A 177 -36.60 -31.99 -1.41
N LYS A 178 -37.00 -32.12 -2.67
CA LYS A 178 -38.40 -32.24 -3.05
C LYS A 178 -38.55 -33.56 -3.80
N ALA A 179 -39.21 -34.48 -3.12
CA ALA A 179 -39.57 -35.80 -3.59
C ALA A 179 -40.57 -35.75 -4.75
N ALA A 180 -40.32 -36.65 -5.71
CA ALA A 180 -41.26 -37.52 -6.41
C ALA A 180 -42.61 -36.98 -6.91
N ALA A 181 -42.76 -36.97 -8.24
CA ALA A 181 -43.88 -37.63 -8.91
C ALA A 181 -43.46 -37.99 -10.35
N SER A 182 -43.26 -39.29 -10.57
CA SER A 182 -43.24 -39.95 -11.87
C SER A 182 -44.66 -39.98 -12.47
N ASP A 183 -44.85 -39.70 -13.76
CA ASP A 183 -45.43 -40.67 -14.70
C ASP A 183 -45.38 -40.18 -16.16
N THR A 184 -45.40 -41.20 -17.01
CA THR A 184 -45.26 -41.45 -18.44
C THR A 184 -46.27 -40.75 -19.37
N ARG A 185 -45.80 -40.32 -20.56
CA ARG A 185 -46.41 -40.46 -21.93
C ARG A 185 -45.99 -39.28 -22.82
N ALA A 186 -45.16 -39.51 -23.84
CA ALA A 186 -45.54 -39.97 -25.18
C ALA A 186 -46.31 -38.94 -26.03
N THR A 187 -45.65 -38.52 -27.11
CA THR A 187 -46.18 -38.19 -28.46
C THR A 187 -47.14 -36.99 -28.53
N THR A 188 -46.84 -35.90 -29.24
CA THR A 188 -47.06 -35.78 -30.70
C THR A 188 -46.72 -34.35 -31.13
N GLY A 189 -46.09 -34.20 -32.29
CA GLY A 189 -45.87 -32.89 -32.90
C GLY A 189 -47.13 -32.34 -33.58
N SER A 190 -47.21 -31.01 -33.69
CA SER A 190 -47.90 -30.30 -34.77
C SER A 190 -47.58 -28.80 -34.70
N ALA A 191 -46.55 -28.35 -35.41
CA ALA A 191 -46.36 -26.93 -35.71
C ALA A 191 -46.94 -26.69 -37.12
N ARG A 192 -48.17 -26.18 -37.18
CA ARG A 192 -48.80 -25.68 -38.39
C ARG A 192 -48.38 -24.22 -38.59
N ARG A 193 -47.84 -23.95 -39.79
CA ARG A 193 -48.11 -22.82 -40.72
C ARG A 193 -48.06 -21.39 -40.15
N LYS A 194 -47.69 -20.33 -40.86
CA LYS A 194 -47.17 -19.96 -42.21
C LYS A 194 -47.45 -18.44 -42.23
N VAL A 195 -46.72 -17.63 -43.00
CA VAL A 195 -47.09 -16.34 -43.66
C VAL A 195 -45.76 -15.61 -43.95
N THR A 196 -45.18 -15.84 -45.15
CA THR A 196 -45.25 -14.98 -46.38
C THR A 196 -44.52 -13.65 -46.15
N SER A 197 -43.33 -13.50 -46.74
CA SER A 197 -43.05 -12.94 -48.08
C SER A 197 -43.14 -11.42 -48.09
#